data_AF-A0A6J4Y8L5-F1
#
_entry.id   AF-A0A6J4Y8L5-F1
#
_cell.length_a   1.000
_cell.length_b   1.000
_cell.length_c   1.000
_cell.angle_alpha   90.00
_cell.angle_beta   90.00
_cell.angle_gamma   90.00
#
_symmetry.space_group_name_H-M   'P 1'
#
loop_
_entity.id
_entity.type
_entity.pdbx_description
1 polymer ?
#
loop_
_entity_poly.entity_id
_entity_poly.type
_entity_poly.pdbx_seq_one_letter_code
_entity_poly.pdbx_strand_id
1 'polypeptide(L)' 'TFTSLKKTCRKLGISFWQYLKDRIEQTESIPDLSELIR' A
#
# COMPACT_ATOMS: atom_id res chain seq x y z
N THR A 1 -9.57 8.17 -1.43
CA THR A 1 -10.16 7.51 -2.62
C THR A 1 -9.26 6.36 -3.05
N PHE A 2 -9.82 5.20 -3.46
CA PHE A 2 -9.02 4.04 -3.91
C PHE A 2 -8.05 4.36 -5.06
N THR A 3 -8.37 5.38 -5.86
CA THR A 3 -7.54 5.89 -6.97
C THR A 3 -6.20 6.44 -6.49
N SER A 4 -6.18 7.19 -5.37
CA SER A 4 -4.96 7.73 -4.77
C SER A 4 -4.07 6.58 -4.29
N LEU A 5 -4.66 5.60 -3.61
CA LEU A 5 -3.98 4.46 -3.03
C LEU A 5 -3.34 3.57 -4.12
N LYS A 6 -4.08 3.25 -5.19
CA LYS A 6 -3.52 2.53 -6.35
C LYS A 6 -2.34 3.27 -6.99
N LYS A 7 -2.41 4.60 -7.05
CA LYS A 7 -1.32 5.45 -7.56
C LYS A 7 -0.11 5.40 -6.64
N THR A 8 -0.31 5.41 -5.32
CA THR A 8 0.76 5.26 -4.33
C THR A 8 1.39 3.87 -4.38
N CYS A 9 0.59 2.79 -4.44
CA CYS A 9 1.11 1.43 -4.63
C CYS A 9 1.99 1.34 -5.89
N ARG A 10 1.53 1.94 -7.01
CA ARG A 10 2.31 2.00 -8.24
C ARG A 10 3.60 2.83 -8.10
N LYS A 11 3.58 3.93 -7.34
CA LYS A 11 4.78 4.77 -7.08
C LYS A 11 5.83 4.03 -6.25
N LEU A 12 5.39 3.19 -5.33
CA LEU A 12 6.24 2.40 -4.45
C LEU A 12 6.66 1.05 -5.04
N GLY A 13 6.23 0.73 -6.26
CA GLY A 13 6.55 -0.54 -6.92
C GLY A 13 5.89 -1.76 -6.27
N ILE A 14 4.93 -1.56 -5.36
CA ILE A 14 4.19 -2.62 -4.68
C ILE A 14 2.92 -2.96 -5.45
N SER A 15 2.64 -4.26 -5.51
CA SER A 15 1.43 -4.76 -6.13
C SER A 15 0.21 -4.39 -5.28
N PHE A 16 -0.80 -3.74 -5.87
CA PHE A 16 -2.01 -3.29 -5.15
C PHE A 16 -2.68 -4.44 -4.39
N TRP A 17 -2.70 -5.64 -4.97
CA TRP A 17 -3.24 -6.83 -4.32
C TRP A 17 -2.41 -7.33 -3.14
N GLN A 18 -1.08 -7.23 -3.20
CA GLN A 18 -0.22 -7.55 -2.05
C GLN A 18 -0.47 -6.56 -0.91
N TYR A 19 -0.61 -5.27 -1.21
CA TYR A 19 -0.98 -4.26 -0.22
C TYR A 19 -2.33 -4.57 0.44
N LEU A 20 -3.35 -4.92 -0.36
CA LEU A 20 -4.66 -5.26 0.16
C LEU A 20 -4.60 -6.52 1.03
N LYS A 21 -3.91 -7.55 0.57
CA LYS A 21 -3.73 -8.81 1.28
C LYS A 21 -3.01 -8.60 2.61
N ASP A 22 -1.91 -7.84 2.60
CA ASP A 22 -1.15 -7.51 3.80
C ASP A 22 -1.99 -6.76 4.85
N ARG A 23 -2.87 -5.84 4.40
CA ARG A 23 -3.80 -5.13 5.28
C ARG A 23 -4.94 -6.01 5.80
N ILE A 24 -5.38 -7.01 5.04
CA ILE A 24 -6.41 -7.98 5.47
C ILE A 24 -5.83 -8.99 6.46
N GLU A 25 -4.63 -9.50 6.19
CA GLU A 25 -3.91 -10.48 7.01
C GLU A 25 -3.24 -9.83 8.23
N GLN A 26 -3.22 -8.48 8.31
CA GLN A 26 -2.53 -7.70 9.34
C GLN A 26 -1.05 -8.10 9.51
N THR A 27 -0.38 -8.47 8.42
CA THR A 27 1.03 -8.89 8.44
C THR A 27 2.00 -7.74 8.68
N GLU A 28 1.54 -6.48 8.60
CA GLU A 28 2.35 -5.24 8.70
C GLU A 28 3.63 -5.26 7.84
N SER A 29 3.66 -6.07 6.79
CA SER A 29 4.86 -6.25 5.95
C SER A 29 5.08 -5.06 5.03
N ILE A 30 4.02 -4.32 4.70
CA ILE A 30 4.11 -3.10 3.92
C ILE A 30 3.92 -1.90 4.87
N PRO A 31 4.98 -1.07 5.07
CA PRO A 31 4.90 0.10 5.92
C PRO A 31 3.84 1.06 5.41
N ASP A 32 3.30 1.87 6.34
CA ASP A 32 2.14 2.69 6.02
C ASP A 32 2.45 3.69 4.91
N LEU A 33 1.54 3.77 3.93
CA LEU A 33 1.72 4.64 2.76
C LEU A 33 1.85 6.10 3.18
N SER A 34 1.27 6.49 4.32
CA SER A 34 1.45 7.81 4.93
C SER A 34 2.87 8.08 5.43
N GLU A 35 3.61 7.08 5.90
CA GLU A 35 5.00 7.30 6.32
C GLU A 35 5.96 7.46 5.14
N LEU A 36 5.61 6.86 4.00
CA LEU A 36 6.37 6.95 2.75
C LEU A 36 6.12 8.25 1.97
N ILE A 37 5.11 9.02 2.35
CA ILE A 37 4.81 10.35 1.78
C ILE A 37 5.23 11.39 2.82
N ARG A 38 6.52 11.73 2.83
CA ARG A 38 7.05 12.91 3.55
C ARG A 38 7.53 13.95 2.55
#